data_AF-A0A7J7VM05-F1
#
_entry.id   AF-A0A7J7VM05-F1
#
_cell.length_a   1.000
_cell.length_b   1.000
_cell.length_c   1.000
_cell.angle_alpha   90.00
_cell.angle_beta   90.00
_cell.angle_gamma   90.00
#
_symmetry.space_group_name_H-M   'P 1'
#
loop_
_entity.id
_entity.type
_entity.pdbx_description
1 polymer ?
#
loop_
_entity_poly.entity_id
_entity_poly.type
_entity_poly.pdbx_seq_one_letter_code
_entity_poly.pdbx_strand_id
1 'polypeptide(L)'
;MKIKLETKETNRKTDDPEQKAKVKKKKPKLLNKFDKTIKAELDAAEKLRKRGKIEEAVIAFEELIRKYPQSPRARYGKAQCEDDLAEKRRSNEVLRRAIETYQEVAGLPEVPADLVKLSLKRRSDRQQFLGHMRGSLATLQKLVQLFPDDTSLKNDLGVGYLLMGDNENAKKVYEKVLKVAPNDGFAKVHYGFILKAQNKIAESIPYLKEGIESGDPGTDDGRFYFHLGDAMQRVGNKEAYRWYELGHQRGHFASVWQRSLYNVDGLKAQPWWTPRETGYTELVKSLERNWKLIRDEGLAVMDKAKGLFLPEDENLREKGDWSQFTLWQQGRKNENACKGAPKTCSLLDKFPETTGCRRGQIKYSIMHPGTHVWPHTGPTNCRLRMHLGLVIPKEGCKIRCANETKTWEEGKVLIFDDSFEHEVWQDAASFRLIFIVDVWHPELTPQQRRSLPAI
;
A
#
# COMPACT_ATOMS: atom_id res chain seq x y z
N MET A 1 39.83 35.79 35.19
CA MET A 1 38.94 36.40 36.21
C MET A 1 37.61 36.69 35.53
N LYS A 2 36.55 35.87 35.67
CA LYS A 2 35.49 35.91 36.72
C LYS A 2 35.13 37.36 37.09
N ILE A 3 33.89 37.81 36.87
CA ILE A 3 32.71 37.68 37.78
C ILE A 3 31.44 37.85 36.91
N LYS A 4 30.60 36.83 36.64
CA LYS A 4 29.41 36.35 37.39
C LYS A 4 28.53 37.45 38.02
N LEU A 5 27.39 37.75 37.38
CA LEU A 5 26.22 38.35 38.02
C LEU A 5 25.08 37.32 38.01
N GLU A 6 24.73 36.86 39.20
CA GLU A 6 23.56 36.05 39.52
C GLU A 6 22.34 36.96 39.65
N THR A 7 21.19 36.51 39.14
CA THR A 7 19.89 36.88 39.72
C THR A 7 19.02 35.64 39.79
N LYS A 8 18.45 35.46 40.98
CA LYS A 8 17.72 34.28 41.44
C LYS A 8 16.28 34.23 40.91
N GLU A 9 15.88 32.98 40.71
CA GLU A 9 14.55 32.39 40.60
C GLU A 9 13.35 33.20 41.16
N THR A 10 12.24 33.14 40.42
CA THR A 10 10.94 32.81 41.01
C THR A 10 10.22 31.76 40.18
N ASN A 11 10.07 30.58 40.80
CA ASN A 11 9.24 29.46 40.38
C ASN A 11 7.78 29.86 40.14
N ARG A 12 7.25 29.56 38.95
CA ARG A 12 5.85 29.17 38.78
C ARG A 12 5.82 27.88 37.96
N LYS A 13 5.78 26.76 38.67
CA LYS A 13 5.38 25.46 38.12
C LYS A 13 3.89 25.56 37.78
N THR A 14 3.56 25.46 36.51
CA THR A 14 2.22 25.08 36.07
C THR A 14 2.14 23.57 36.23
N ASP A 15 1.36 23.12 37.21
CA ASP A 15 1.03 21.72 37.41
C ASP A 15 0.16 21.24 36.24
N ASP A 16 0.74 20.39 35.38
CA ASP A 16 0.05 19.72 34.28
C ASP A 16 -0.22 18.26 34.70
N PRO A 17 -1.48 17.88 35.02
CA PRO A 17 -1.81 16.57 35.54
C PRO A 17 -2.15 15.59 34.41
N GLU A 18 -1.19 15.26 33.54
CA GLU A 18 -1.29 14.12 32.62
C GLU A 18 -0.07 13.20 32.71
N GLN A 19 0.20 12.68 33.92
CA GLN A 19 0.92 11.42 34.04
C GLN A 19 0.01 10.27 33.60
N LYS A 20 -0.08 10.01 32.29
CA LYS A 20 -0.59 8.74 31.76
C LYS A 20 0.16 7.60 32.43
N ALA A 21 -0.56 6.84 33.26
CA ALA A 21 -0.04 5.68 33.95
C ALA A 21 0.55 4.70 32.92
N LYS A 22 1.89 4.62 32.84
CA LYS A 22 2.57 3.56 32.09
C LYS A 22 2.21 2.23 32.74
N VAL A 23 1.24 1.52 32.16
CA VAL A 23 0.93 0.13 32.48
C VAL A 23 2.23 -0.66 32.32
N LYS A 24 2.85 -1.08 33.43
CA LYS A 24 4.03 -1.96 33.41
C LYS A 24 3.63 -3.27 32.72
N LYS A 25 3.97 -3.42 31.44
CA LYS A 25 3.75 -4.67 30.70
C LYS A 25 4.45 -5.81 31.46
N LYS A 26 3.68 -6.79 31.95
CA LYS A 26 4.22 -8.01 32.57
C LYS A 26 5.17 -8.68 31.58
N LYS A 27 6.34 -9.12 32.05
CA LYS A 27 7.28 -9.88 31.21
C LYS A 27 6.57 -11.17 30.75
N PRO A 28 6.67 -11.54 29.46
CA PRO A 28 5.98 -12.71 28.94
C PRO A 28 6.56 -13.98 29.58
N LYS A 29 5.68 -14.91 29.94
CA LYS A 29 6.05 -16.21 30.53
C LYS A 29 6.31 -17.21 29.41
N LEU A 30 7.57 -17.40 29.06
CA LEU A 30 7.97 -18.22 27.91
C LEU A 30 8.43 -19.64 28.27
N LEU A 31 8.50 -19.99 29.56
CA LEU A 31 9.01 -21.28 30.04
C LEU A 31 7.90 -22.06 30.74
N ASN A 32 7.66 -23.29 30.31
CA ASN A 32 6.82 -24.24 31.07
C ASN A 32 7.58 -24.79 32.29
N LYS A 33 7.04 -25.79 32.97
CA LYS A 33 7.69 -26.36 34.17
C LYS A 33 9.05 -26.97 33.84
N PHE A 34 9.13 -27.71 32.74
CA PHE A 34 10.36 -28.36 32.28
C PHE A 34 11.40 -27.34 31.78
N ASP A 35 11.02 -26.37 30.94
CA ASP A 35 11.93 -25.37 30.39
C ASP A 35 12.62 -24.51 31.47
N LYS A 36 12.03 -24.42 32.66
CA LYS A 36 12.66 -23.75 33.81
C LYS A 36 13.87 -24.53 34.34
N THR A 37 13.88 -25.87 34.26
CA THR A 37 14.99 -26.69 34.75
C THR A 37 16.20 -26.62 33.82
N ILE A 38 15.98 -26.40 32.52
CA ILE A 38 17.03 -26.26 31.50
C ILE A 38 17.28 -24.79 31.09
N LYS A 39 16.83 -23.83 31.91
CA LYS A 39 16.89 -22.40 31.59
C LYS A 39 18.30 -21.91 31.25
N ALA A 40 19.32 -22.41 31.95
CA ALA A 40 20.70 -22.02 31.71
C ALA A 40 21.18 -22.41 30.30
N GLU A 41 20.82 -23.61 29.84
CA GLU A 41 21.15 -24.07 28.47
C GLU A 41 20.40 -23.23 27.42
N LEU A 42 19.10 -22.96 27.64
CA LEU A 42 18.28 -22.11 26.76
C LEU A 42 18.81 -20.67 26.67
N ASP A 43 19.21 -20.08 27.79
CA ASP A 43 19.76 -18.72 27.85
C ASP A 43 21.12 -18.65 27.13
N ALA A 44 21.95 -19.70 27.21
CA ALA A 44 23.23 -19.75 26.53
C ALA A 44 23.05 -19.73 25.00
N ALA A 45 22.13 -20.55 24.46
CA ALA A 45 21.80 -20.55 23.04
C ALA A 45 21.18 -19.21 22.59
N GLU A 46 20.26 -18.64 23.38
CA GLU A 46 19.67 -17.33 23.08
C GLU A 46 20.73 -16.20 23.11
N LYS A 47 21.74 -16.31 23.97
CA LYS A 47 22.84 -15.34 24.04
C LYS A 47 23.70 -15.38 22.78
N LEU A 48 23.91 -16.55 22.17
CA LEU A 48 24.58 -16.66 20.86
C LEU A 48 23.78 -15.93 19.78
N ARG A 49 22.46 -16.18 19.71
CA ARG A 49 21.55 -15.51 18.76
C ARG A 49 21.62 -13.99 18.90
N LYS A 50 21.48 -13.48 20.14
CA LYS A 50 21.54 -12.03 20.44
C LYS A 50 22.90 -11.39 20.17
N ARG A 51 23.99 -12.17 20.14
CA ARG A 51 25.33 -11.72 19.74
C ARG A 51 25.54 -11.74 18.22
N GLY A 52 24.54 -12.13 17.44
CA GLY A 52 24.63 -12.25 15.98
C GLY A 52 25.34 -13.52 15.50
N LYS A 53 25.73 -14.41 16.41
CA LYS A 53 26.31 -15.74 16.10
C LYS A 53 25.17 -16.71 15.76
N ILE A 54 24.42 -16.40 14.70
CA ILE A 54 23.17 -17.08 14.35
C ILE A 54 23.42 -18.55 14.02
N GLU A 55 24.46 -18.87 13.26
CA GLU A 55 24.80 -20.23 12.87
C GLU A 55 25.15 -21.12 14.07
N GLU A 56 25.95 -20.59 15.03
CA GLU A 56 26.24 -21.29 16.29
C GLU A 56 24.96 -21.48 17.13
N ALA A 57 24.06 -20.49 17.13
CA ALA A 57 22.80 -20.55 17.85
C ALA A 57 21.83 -21.60 17.26
N VAL A 58 21.78 -21.74 15.93
CA VAL A 58 21.00 -22.81 15.26
C VAL A 58 21.47 -24.17 15.77
N ILE A 59 22.77 -24.44 15.72
CA ILE A 59 23.35 -25.71 16.18
C ILE A 59 23.01 -25.95 17.66
N ALA A 60 23.20 -24.94 18.51
CA ALA A 60 22.89 -25.05 19.94
C ALA A 60 21.41 -25.36 20.21
N PHE A 61 20.47 -24.73 19.50
CA PHE A 61 19.05 -25.04 19.65
C PHE A 61 18.67 -26.41 19.06
N GLU A 62 19.32 -26.85 17.98
CA GLU A 62 19.13 -28.21 17.42
C GLU A 62 19.62 -29.30 18.40
N GLU A 63 20.76 -29.10 19.05
CA GLU A 63 21.25 -29.98 20.11
C GLU A 63 20.27 -30.04 21.29
N LEU A 64 19.73 -28.89 21.71
CA LEU A 64 18.71 -28.83 22.77
C LEU A 64 17.42 -29.54 22.37
N ILE A 65 16.99 -29.44 21.12
CA ILE A 65 15.81 -30.18 20.63
C ILE A 65 16.10 -31.67 20.56
N ARG A 66 17.32 -32.09 20.19
CA ARG A 66 17.70 -33.51 20.19
C ARG A 66 17.69 -34.10 21.61
N LYS A 67 18.17 -33.35 22.59
CA LYS A 67 18.21 -33.74 24.01
C LYS A 67 16.84 -33.65 24.67
N TYR A 68 16.05 -32.65 24.29
CA TYR A 68 14.75 -32.33 24.87
C TYR A 68 13.69 -32.07 23.78
N PRO A 69 13.20 -33.11 23.09
CA PRO A 69 12.33 -32.96 21.91
C PRO A 69 11.02 -32.21 22.16
N GLN A 70 10.54 -32.24 23.40
CA GLN A 70 9.29 -31.63 23.84
C GLN A 70 9.45 -30.19 24.37
N SER A 71 10.67 -29.62 24.43
CA SER A 71 10.88 -28.25 24.93
C SER A 71 10.30 -27.20 23.97
N PRO A 72 9.22 -26.48 24.33
CA PRO A 72 8.67 -25.44 23.48
C PRO A 72 9.62 -24.26 23.32
N ARG A 73 10.35 -23.88 24.38
CA ARG A 73 11.29 -22.77 24.30
C ARG A 73 12.49 -23.07 23.41
N ALA A 74 13.01 -24.31 23.41
CA ALA A 74 14.09 -24.70 22.51
C ALA A 74 13.63 -24.67 21.05
N ARG A 75 12.44 -25.24 20.77
CA ARG A 75 11.83 -25.22 19.43
C ARG A 75 11.60 -23.79 18.92
N TYR A 76 11.10 -22.91 19.77
CA TYR A 76 10.92 -21.49 19.44
C TYR A 76 12.25 -20.78 19.20
N GLY A 77 13.30 -21.10 19.98
CA GLY A 77 14.64 -20.57 19.77
C GLY A 77 15.20 -20.94 18.39
N LYS A 78 15.04 -22.20 17.97
CA LYS A 78 15.37 -22.63 16.60
C LYS A 78 14.61 -21.82 15.55
N ALA A 79 13.29 -21.67 15.70
CA ALA A 79 12.47 -20.89 14.76
C ALA A 79 12.98 -19.45 14.63
N GLN A 80 13.32 -18.79 15.74
CA GLN A 80 13.90 -17.44 15.71
C GLN A 80 15.27 -17.40 15.03
N CYS A 81 16.13 -18.39 15.26
CA CYS A 81 17.42 -18.48 14.58
C CYS A 81 17.28 -18.71 13.07
N GLU A 82 16.33 -19.55 12.64
CA GLU A 82 16.03 -19.75 11.22
C GLU A 82 15.48 -18.47 10.58
N ASP A 83 14.61 -17.74 11.28
CA ASP A 83 14.07 -16.44 10.86
C ASP A 83 15.19 -15.39 10.70
N ASP A 84 16.06 -15.23 11.71
CA ASP A 84 17.22 -14.34 11.64
C ASP A 84 18.20 -14.75 10.50
N LEU A 85 18.38 -16.06 10.29
CA LEU A 85 19.22 -16.59 9.22
C LEU A 85 18.61 -16.34 7.84
N ALA A 86 17.28 -16.40 7.73
CA ALA A 86 16.56 -16.09 6.50
C ALA A 86 16.74 -14.62 6.11
N GLU A 87 16.68 -13.70 7.07
CA GLU A 87 16.96 -12.27 6.85
C GLU A 87 18.43 -12.06 6.44
N LYS A 88 19.39 -12.67 7.16
CA LYS A 88 20.83 -12.59 6.85
C LYS A 88 21.17 -13.10 5.45
N ARG A 89 20.56 -14.22 5.03
CA ARG A 89 20.78 -14.85 3.72
C ARG A 89 19.85 -14.35 2.63
N ARG A 90 18.83 -13.54 2.99
CA ARG A 90 17.71 -13.16 2.12
C ARG A 90 17.07 -14.38 1.42
N SER A 91 16.83 -15.45 2.18
CA SER A 91 16.39 -16.74 1.63
C SER A 91 14.96 -17.11 2.04
N ASN A 92 14.06 -17.14 1.05
CA ASN A 92 12.66 -17.57 1.24
C ASN A 92 12.54 -19.05 1.63
N GLU A 93 13.50 -19.89 1.24
CA GLU A 93 13.51 -21.31 1.65
C GLU A 93 13.79 -21.47 3.14
N VAL A 94 14.78 -20.74 3.66
CA VAL A 94 15.06 -20.73 5.10
C VAL A 94 13.87 -20.17 5.86
N LEU A 95 13.22 -19.13 5.34
CA LEU A 95 12.04 -18.54 5.97
C LEU A 95 10.84 -19.51 6.02
N ARG A 96 10.65 -20.34 4.98
CA ARG A 96 9.63 -21.40 4.98
C ARG A 96 9.86 -22.41 6.11
N ARG A 97 11.11 -22.81 6.35
CA ARG A 97 11.45 -23.68 7.49
C ARG A 97 11.12 -23.01 8.82
N ALA A 98 11.46 -21.73 9.00
CA ALA A 98 11.11 -20.99 10.21
C ALA A 98 9.58 -20.96 10.45
N ILE A 99 8.77 -20.75 9.40
CA ILE A 99 7.31 -20.77 9.46
C ILE A 99 6.77 -22.13 9.92
N GLU A 100 7.37 -23.23 9.49
CA GLU A 100 7.04 -24.58 9.92
C GLU A 100 7.46 -24.80 11.38
N THR A 101 8.68 -24.43 11.76
CA THR A 101 9.17 -24.54 13.15
C THR A 101 8.30 -23.72 14.13
N TYR A 102 7.84 -22.53 13.75
CA TYR A 102 6.88 -21.76 14.58
C TYR A 102 5.53 -22.48 14.76
N GLN A 103 5.08 -23.26 13.78
CA GLN A 103 3.88 -24.09 13.92
C GLN A 103 4.12 -25.27 14.87
N GLU A 104 5.29 -25.91 14.79
CA GLU A 104 5.66 -27.02 15.67
C GLU A 104 5.60 -26.62 17.13
N VAL A 105 6.08 -25.40 17.48
CA VAL A 105 6.00 -24.86 18.85
C VAL A 105 4.58 -24.94 19.41
N ALA A 106 3.57 -24.60 18.61
CA ALA A 106 2.16 -24.59 19.04
C ALA A 106 1.53 -26.00 19.09
N GLY A 107 2.24 -27.04 18.59
CA GLY A 107 1.81 -28.44 18.65
C GLY A 107 2.47 -29.24 19.79
N LEU A 108 3.41 -28.65 20.52
CA LEU A 108 4.08 -29.30 21.65
C LEU A 108 3.20 -29.36 22.92
N PRO A 109 3.49 -30.26 23.87
CA PRO A 109 2.78 -30.30 25.14
C PRO A 109 3.14 -29.13 26.07
N GLU A 110 2.20 -28.75 26.93
CA GLU A 110 2.38 -27.74 28.00
C GLU A 110 2.99 -26.40 27.56
N VAL A 111 2.65 -25.91 26.37
CA VAL A 111 3.22 -24.66 25.85
C VAL A 111 2.62 -23.47 26.60
N PRO A 112 3.44 -22.55 27.14
CA PRO A 112 2.93 -21.34 27.78
C PRO A 112 2.11 -20.48 26.80
N ALA A 113 0.98 -19.94 27.26
CA ALA A 113 0.08 -19.13 26.45
C ALA A 113 0.79 -17.97 25.71
N ASP A 114 1.68 -17.24 26.40
CA ASP A 114 2.45 -16.15 25.80
C ASP A 114 3.37 -16.64 24.67
N LEU A 115 3.91 -17.86 24.79
CA LEU A 115 4.78 -18.46 23.78
C LEU A 115 3.98 -18.92 22.56
N VAL A 116 2.82 -19.54 22.75
CA VAL A 116 1.90 -19.89 21.65
C VAL A 116 1.53 -18.63 20.86
N LYS A 117 1.16 -17.57 21.57
CA LYS A 117 0.80 -16.28 20.97
C LYS A 117 1.96 -15.71 20.15
N LEU A 118 3.16 -15.59 20.73
CA LEU A 118 4.33 -15.06 20.01
C LEU A 118 4.69 -15.89 18.78
N SER A 119 4.71 -17.22 18.91
CA SER A 119 5.05 -18.14 17.83
C SER A 119 4.10 -18.02 16.65
N LEU A 120 2.79 -18.10 16.90
CA LEU A 120 1.80 -18.03 15.84
C LEU A 120 1.66 -16.61 15.25
N LYS A 121 1.83 -15.55 16.05
CA LYS A 121 1.85 -14.18 15.52
C LYS A 121 3.01 -13.99 14.54
N ARG A 122 4.22 -14.41 14.93
CA ARG A 122 5.39 -14.32 14.05
C ARG A 122 5.25 -15.21 12.82
N ARG A 123 4.69 -16.41 12.96
CA ARG A 123 4.33 -17.27 11.83
C ARG A 123 3.44 -16.55 10.81
N SER A 124 2.35 -15.93 11.27
CA SER A 124 1.43 -15.20 10.40
C SER A 124 2.12 -14.03 9.68
N ASP A 125 2.90 -13.24 10.41
CA ASP A 125 3.69 -12.14 9.85
C ASP A 125 4.65 -12.60 8.74
N ARG A 126 5.40 -13.69 8.97
CA ARG A 126 6.30 -14.27 7.95
C ARG A 126 5.54 -14.90 6.77
N GLN A 127 4.36 -15.47 7.01
CA GLN A 127 3.48 -15.94 5.93
C GLN A 127 3.01 -14.78 5.04
N GLN A 128 2.61 -13.64 5.63
CA GLN A 128 2.24 -12.45 4.86
C GLN A 128 3.41 -11.91 4.05
N PHE A 129 4.61 -11.87 4.65
CA PHE A 129 5.84 -11.45 3.97
C PHE A 129 6.13 -12.28 2.70
N LEU A 130 5.90 -13.60 2.73
CA LEU A 130 6.05 -14.48 1.56
C LEU A 130 4.84 -14.44 0.60
N GLY A 131 3.80 -13.65 0.88
CA GLY A 131 2.58 -13.61 0.09
C GLY A 131 1.63 -14.79 0.34
N HIS A 132 1.86 -15.60 1.38
CA HIS A 132 1.02 -16.75 1.74
C HIS A 132 -0.22 -16.31 2.54
N MET A 133 -1.04 -15.44 1.95
CA MET A 133 -2.15 -14.75 2.62
C MET A 133 -3.20 -15.72 3.20
N ARG A 134 -3.58 -16.77 2.46
CA ARG A 134 -4.51 -17.82 2.95
C ARG A 134 -3.96 -18.56 4.17
N GLY A 135 -2.66 -18.85 4.16
CA GLY A 135 -1.97 -19.53 5.27
C GLY A 135 -1.90 -18.65 6.52
N SER A 136 -1.62 -17.36 6.34
CA SER A 136 -1.68 -16.35 7.41
C SER A 136 -3.09 -16.25 8.01
N LEU A 137 -4.12 -16.17 7.17
CA LEU A 137 -5.51 -16.09 7.63
C LEU A 137 -5.89 -17.29 8.53
N ALA A 138 -5.52 -18.50 8.13
CA ALA A 138 -5.75 -19.70 8.95
C ALA A 138 -5.00 -19.64 10.29
N THR A 139 -3.76 -19.14 10.31
CA THR A 139 -2.99 -18.92 11.54
C THR A 139 -3.66 -17.88 12.46
N LEU A 140 -4.15 -16.78 11.90
CA LEU A 140 -4.85 -15.71 12.64
C LEU A 140 -6.19 -16.18 13.22
N GLN A 141 -6.96 -16.96 12.45
CA GLN A 141 -8.21 -17.58 12.94
C GLN A 141 -7.93 -18.50 14.13
N LYS A 142 -6.88 -19.33 14.05
CA LYS A 142 -6.44 -20.18 15.17
C LYS A 142 -6.02 -19.33 16.39
N LEU A 143 -5.31 -18.23 16.18
CA LEU A 143 -4.93 -17.31 17.25
C LEU A 143 -6.14 -16.72 17.98
N VAL A 144 -7.14 -16.23 17.24
CA VAL A 144 -8.37 -15.68 17.83
C VAL A 144 -9.19 -16.76 18.54
N GLN A 145 -9.20 -18.00 18.03
CA GLN A 145 -9.86 -19.12 18.72
C GLN A 145 -9.18 -19.47 20.06
N LEU A 146 -7.85 -19.43 20.12
CA LEU A 146 -7.08 -19.71 21.34
C LEU A 146 -7.11 -18.56 22.35
N PHE A 147 -7.29 -17.32 21.88
CA PHE A 147 -7.26 -16.11 22.69
C PHE A 147 -8.46 -15.20 22.37
N PRO A 148 -9.70 -15.62 22.69
CA PRO A 148 -10.92 -14.94 22.25
C PRO A 148 -11.09 -13.53 22.82
N ASP A 149 -10.43 -13.19 23.92
CA ASP A 149 -10.52 -11.88 24.57
C ASP A 149 -9.44 -10.89 24.11
N ASP A 150 -8.49 -11.33 23.27
CA ASP A 150 -7.40 -10.48 22.79
C ASP A 150 -7.85 -9.65 21.57
N THR A 151 -8.18 -8.39 21.81
CA THR A 151 -8.61 -7.45 20.75
C THR A 151 -7.53 -7.22 19.69
N SER A 152 -6.23 -7.22 20.06
CA SER A 152 -5.15 -7.04 19.09
C SER A 152 -5.11 -8.19 18.08
N LEU A 153 -5.40 -9.43 18.50
CA LEU A 153 -5.47 -10.57 17.59
C LEU A 153 -6.69 -10.52 16.67
N LYS A 154 -7.81 -9.99 17.15
CA LYS A 154 -8.99 -9.72 16.29
C LYS A 154 -8.65 -8.65 15.25
N ASN A 155 -7.96 -7.58 15.66
CA ASN A 155 -7.48 -6.55 14.75
C ASN A 155 -6.54 -7.13 13.67
N ASP A 156 -5.58 -7.98 14.06
CA ASP A 156 -4.68 -8.66 13.12
C ASP A 156 -5.47 -9.58 12.16
N LEU A 157 -6.50 -10.29 12.65
CA LEU A 157 -7.40 -11.10 11.82
C LEU A 157 -8.16 -10.24 10.79
N GLY A 158 -8.62 -9.05 11.18
CA GLY A 158 -9.25 -8.09 10.28
C GLY A 158 -8.33 -7.70 9.13
N VAL A 159 -7.04 -7.43 9.43
CA VAL A 159 -6.01 -7.17 8.40
C VAL A 159 -5.82 -8.38 7.49
N GLY A 160 -5.81 -9.60 8.04
CA GLY A 160 -5.72 -10.83 7.27
C GLY A 160 -6.84 -10.98 6.23
N TYR A 161 -8.08 -10.61 6.58
CA TYR A 161 -9.19 -10.58 5.62
C TYR A 161 -9.02 -9.47 4.56
N LEU A 162 -8.57 -8.28 4.94
CA LEU A 162 -8.31 -7.18 4.00
C LEU A 162 -7.24 -7.54 2.96
N LEU A 163 -6.15 -8.20 3.37
CA LEU A 163 -5.10 -8.67 2.46
C LEU A 163 -5.58 -9.73 1.47
N MET A 164 -6.69 -10.41 1.78
CA MET A 164 -7.35 -11.37 0.89
C MET A 164 -8.44 -10.72 0.01
N GLY A 165 -8.72 -9.42 0.18
CA GLY A 165 -9.82 -8.71 -0.48
C GLY A 165 -11.21 -9.00 0.11
N ASP A 166 -11.28 -9.67 1.27
CA ASP A 166 -12.53 -10.04 1.93
C ASP A 166 -13.00 -8.93 2.88
N ASN A 167 -13.46 -7.83 2.29
CA ASN A 167 -13.92 -6.65 3.03
C ASN A 167 -15.12 -6.95 3.94
N GLU A 168 -15.98 -7.89 3.55
CA GLU A 168 -17.18 -8.24 4.32
C GLU A 168 -16.84 -8.92 5.66
N ASN A 169 -15.93 -9.90 5.64
CA ASN A 169 -15.51 -10.53 6.90
C ASN A 169 -14.60 -9.61 7.72
N ALA A 170 -13.74 -8.81 7.09
CA ALA A 170 -12.97 -7.78 7.79
C ALA A 170 -13.89 -6.82 8.56
N LYS A 171 -14.97 -6.34 7.91
CA LYS A 171 -15.96 -5.45 8.53
C LYS A 171 -16.58 -6.05 9.78
N LYS A 172 -17.07 -7.30 9.69
CA LYS A 172 -17.66 -8.02 10.83
C LYS A 172 -16.68 -8.18 11.99
N VAL A 173 -15.40 -8.36 11.71
CA VAL A 173 -14.36 -8.44 12.75
C VAL A 173 -14.21 -7.11 13.47
N TYR A 174 -14.06 -6.00 12.76
CA TYR A 174 -13.92 -4.69 13.38
C TYR A 174 -15.20 -4.21 14.08
N GLU A 175 -16.39 -4.56 13.58
CA GLU A 175 -17.65 -4.32 14.29
C GLU A 175 -17.68 -5.04 15.64
N LYS A 176 -17.20 -6.29 15.72
CA LYS A 176 -17.10 -7.03 16.99
C LYS A 176 -16.08 -6.40 17.93
N VAL A 177 -14.96 -5.90 17.40
CA VAL A 177 -13.96 -5.18 18.20
C VAL A 177 -14.57 -3.91 18.78
N LEU A 178 -15.17 -3.05 17.95
CA LEU A 178 -15.72 -1.76 18.36
C LEU A 178 -16.92 -1.89 19.31
N LYS A 179 -17.66 -3.01 19.28
CA LYS A 179 -18.69 -3.32 20.29
C LYS A 179 -18.13 -3.51 21.70
N VAL A 180 -16.90 -4.03 21.83
CA VAL A 180 -16.27 -4.33 23.13
C VAL A 180 -15.29 -3.25 23.54
N ALA A 181 -14.58 -2.66 22.57
CA ALA A 181 -13.62 -1.59 22.74
C ALA A 181 -13.95 -0.43 21.78
N PRO A 182 -14.96 0.41 22.09
CA PRO A 182 -15.40 1.49 21.21
C PRO A 182 -14.34 2.54 20.88
N ASN A 183 -13.28 2.62 21.69
CA ASN A 183 -12.17 3.58 21.54
C ASN A 183 -10.92 2.97 20.89
N ASP A 184 -10.97 1.72 20.41
CA ASP A 184 -9.83 1.09 19.73
C ASP A 184 -9.55 1.80 18.39
N GLY A 185 -8.50 2.63 18.36
CA GLY A 185 -8.18 3.48 17.22
C GLY A 185 -7.81 2.69 15.97
N PHE A 186 -7.13 1.55 16.14
CA PHE A 186 -6.77 0.65 15.06
C PHE A 186 -8.02 0.08 14.37
N ALA A 187 -9.00 -0.38 15.15
CA ALA A 187 -10.26 -0.86 14.60
C ALA A 187 -11.05 0.26 13.92
N LYS A 188 -11.05 1.49 14.47
CA LYS A 188 -11.72 2.65 13.86
C LYS A 188 -11.16 2.97 12.47
N VAL A 189 -9.84 3.12 12.32
CA VAL A 189 -9.25 3.46 11.00
C VAL A 189 -9.53 2.38 9.94
N HIS A 190 -9.46 1.11 10.31
CA HIS A 190 -9.73 0.02 9.37
C HIS A 190 -11.23 -0.12 9.05
N TYR A 191 -12.12 0.09 10.02
CA TYR A 191 -13.56 0.12 9.77
C TYR A 191 -13.93 1.29 8.86
N GLY A 192 -13.40 2.49 9.13
CA GLY A 192 -13.57 3.66 8.27
C GLY A 192 -13.03 3.43 6.84
N PHE A 193 -11.86 2.81 6.70
CA PHE A 193 -11.31 2.40 5.40
C PHE A 193 -12.28 1.49 4.63
N ILE A 194 -12.84 0.47 5.29
CA ILE A 194 -13.80 -0.46 4.68
C ILE A 194 -15.08 0.26 4.26
N LEU A 195 -15.63 1.13 5.12
CA LEU A 195 -16.82 1.93 4.80
C LEU A 195 -16.59 2.78 3.54
N LYS A 196 -15.42 3.42 3.45
CA LYS A 196 -15.06 4.20 2.27
C LYS A 196 -14.96 3.33 1.02
N ALA A 197 -14.35 2.14 1.12
CA ALA A 197 -14.26 1.20 0.00
C ALA A 197 -15.65 0.71 -0.47
N GLN A 198 -16.63 0.64 0.44
CA GLN A 198 -18.05 0.38 0.15
C GLN A 198 -18.81 1.63 -0.33
N ASN A 199 -18.12 2.72 -0.69
CA ASN A 199 -18.68 4.01 -1.10
C ASN A 199 -19.56 4.70 -0.03
N LYS A 200 -19.45 4.29 1.24
CA LYS A 200 -20.13 4.94 2.39
C LYS A 200 -19.30 6.12 2.88
N ILE A 201 -19.15 7.12 2.01
CA ILE A 201 -18.16 8.20 2.17
C ILE A 201 -18.38 8.99 3.47
N ALA A 202 -19.58 9.53 3.70
CA ALA A 202 -19.88 10.33 4.88
C ALA A 202 -19.71 9.54 6.19
N GLU A 203 -20.15 8.27 6.20
CA GLU A 203 -20.02 7.36 7.35
C GLU A 203 -18.54 7.04 7.69
N SER A 204 -17.66 7.02 6.69
CA SER A 204 -16.24 6.67 6.88
C SER A 204 -15.43 7.73 7.62
N ILE A 205 -15.77 9.01 7.42
CA ILE A 205 -15.01 10.16 7.89
C ILE A 205 -14.80 10.17 9.41
N PRO A 206 -15.84 10.04 10.26
CA PRO A 206 -15.63 10.08 11.71
C PRO A 206 -14.72 8.95 12.21
N TYR A 207 -14.87 7.73 11.68
CA TYR A 207 -14.03 6.59 12.09
C TYR A 207 -12.57 6.76 11.67
N LEU A 208 -12.31 7.22 10.44
CA LEU A 208 -10.95 7.51 9.99
C LEU A 208 -10.33 8.64 10.83
N LYS A 209 -11.07 9.72 11.05
CA LYS A 209 -10.62 10.87 11.84
C LYS A 209 -10.29 10.47 13.28
N GLU A 210 -11.25 9.93 14.01
CA GLU A 210 -11.07 9.54 15.42
C GLU A 210 -10.00 8.45 15.57
N GLY A 211 -9.93 7.52 14.62
CA GLY A 211 -8.92 6.48 14.59
C GLY A 211 -7.50 7.06 14.46
N ILE A 212 -7.28 8.02 13.56
CA ILE A 212 -5.99 8.71 13.41
C ILE A 212 -5.68 9.56 14.66
N GLU A 213 -6.67 10.28 15.18
CA GLU A 213 -6.53 11.17 16.36
C GLU A 213 -6.21 10.39 17.64
N SER A 214 -6.59 9.11 17.73
CA SER A 214 -6.27 8.25 18.88
C SER A 214 -4.76 8.13 19.15
N GLY A 215 -3.93 8.16 18.10
CA GLY A 215 -2.51 7.86 18.19
C GLY A 215 -2.18 6.41 18.57
N ASP A 216 -3.14 5.49 18.49
CA ASP A 216 -2.91 4.07 18.76
C ASP A 216 -1.90 3.45 17.77
N PRO A 217 -1.10 2.46 18.19
CA PRO A 217 -0.14 1.81 17.29
C PRO A 217 -0.82 1.27 16.02
N GLY A 218 -0.33 1.70 14.85
CA GLY A 218 -0.85 1.29 13.55
C GLY A 218 -1.91 2.22 12.95
N THR A 219 -2.28 3.33 13.61
CA THR A 219 -3.19 4.34 13.04
C THR A 219 -2.45 5.44 12.28
N ASP A 220 -1.17 5.65 12.58
CA ASP A 220 -0.30 6.59 11.85
C ASP A 220 0.22 5.96 10.55
N ASP A 221 -0.67 5.87 9.56
CA ASP A 221 -0.40 5.24 8.27
C ASP A 221 -0.97 6.11 7.12
N GLY A 222 -0.15 6.37 6.10
CA GLY A 222 -0.50 7.22 4.96
C GLY A 222 -1.79 6.82 4.25
N ARG A 223 -2.18 5.54 4.27
CA ARG A 223 -3.46 5.08 3.70
C ARG A 223 -4.66 5.75 4.35
N PHE A 224 -4.64 5.92 5.67
CA PHE A 224 -5.78 6.50 6.39
C PHE A 224 -5.87 8.01 6.19
N TYR A 225 -4.73 8.71 6.18
CA TYR A 225 -4.68 10.13 5.80
C TYR A 225 -5.19 10.36 4.39
N PHE A 226 -4.75 9.51 3.44
CA PHE A 226 -5.13 9.60 2.04
C PHE A 226 -6.65 9.44 1.88
N HIS A 227 -7.19 8.39 2.48
CA HIS A 227 -8.61 8.08 2.38
C HIS A 227 -9.51 9.03 3.15
N LEU A 228 -9.05 9.57 4.28
CA LEU A 228 -9.80 10.60 5.03
C LEU A 228 -9.91 11.89 4.20
N GLY A 229 -8.80 12.36 3.64
CA GLY A 229 -8.81 13.55 2.79
C GLY A 229 -9.67 13.37 1.54
N ASP A 230 -9.56 12.22 0.85
CA ASP A 230 -10.38 11.94 -0.33
C ASP A 230 -11.88 11.87 0.03
N ALA A 231 -12.23 11.20 1.14
CA ALA A 231 -13.61 11.18 1.61
C ALA A 231 -14.13 12.58 1.94
N MET A 232 -13.32 13.43 2.57
CA MET A 232 -13.66 14.82 2.86
C MET A 232 -13.83 15.65 1.58
N GLN A 233 -12.96 15.49 0.57
CA GLN A 233 -13.10 16.18 -0.71
C GLN A 233 -14.42 15.84 -1.41
N ARG A 234 -14.80 14.56 -1.44
CA ARG A 234 -16.05 14.07 -2.08
C ARG A 234 -17.32 14.61 -1.42
N VAL A 235 -17.28 14.95 -0.13
CA VAL A 235 -18.41 15.59 0.57
C VAL A 235 -18.28 17.12 0.62
N GLY A 236 -17.32 17.70 -0.10
CA GLY A 236 -17.09 19.15 -0.15
C GLY A 236 -16.46 19.76 1.10
N ASN A 237 -15.97 18.95 2.04
CA ASN A 237 -15.34 19.43 3.27
C ASN A 237 -13.91 19.94 2.99
N LYS A 238 -13.70 21.25 3.19
CA LYS A 238 -12.43 21.93 2.95
C LYS A 238 -11.31 21.57 3.94
N GLU A 239 -11.64 20.93 5.06
CA GLU A 239 -10.64 20.43 6.02
C GLU A 239 -9.77 19.30 5.46
N ALA A 240 -10.10 18.73 4.29
CA ALA A 240 -9.32 17.68 3.65
C ALA A 240 -7.82 18.02 3.54
N TYR A 241 -7.49 19.24 3.12
CA TYR A 241 -6.10 19.66 2.95
C TYR A 241 -5.34 19.81 4.27
N ARG A 242 -6.04 20.00 5.40
CA ARG A 242 -5.42 19.96 6.74
C ARG A 242 -4.87 18.57 7.04
N TRP A 243 -5.60 17.52 6.64
CA TRP A 243 -5.18 16.14 6.81
C TRP A 243 -4.09 15.73 5.84
N TYR A 244 -4.10 16.26 4.61
CA TYR A 244 -2.99 16.08 3.68
C TYR A 244 -1.70 16.76 4.18
N GLU A 245 -1.79 17.98 4.70
CA GLU A 245 -0.67 18.67 5.32
C GLU A 245 -0.13 17.90 6.54
N LEU A 246 -1.01 17.42 7.43
CA LEU A 246 -0.58 16.59 8.55
C LEU A 246 0.07 15.28 8.09
N GLY A 247 -0.47 14.63 7.06
CA GLY A 247 0.14 13.44 6.47
C GLY A 247 1.52 13.70 5.88
N HIS A 248 1.71 14.84 5.23
CA HIS A 248 3.02 15.29 4.75
C HIS A 248 4.01 15.54 5.91
N GLN A 249 3.59 16.27 6.94
CA GLN A 249 4.42 16.56 8.12
C GLN A 249 4.86 15.31 8.88
N ARG A 250 4.05 14.24 8.82
CA ARG A 250 4.40 12.91 9.37
C ARG A 250 5.21 12.03 8.42
N GLY A 251 5.55 12.52 7.22
CA GLY A 251 6.37 11.81 6.24
C GLY A 251 5.62 10.78 5.40
N HIS A 252 4.29 10.78 5.41
CA HIS A 252 3.48 9.86 4.61
C HIS A 252 3.36 10.28 3.14
N PHE A 253 3.40 11.58 2.88
CA PHE A 253 3.29 12.16 1.52
C PHE A 253 4.50 12.99 1.18
N ALA A 254 4.93 12.93 -0.08
CA ALA A 254 6.03 13.76 -0.59
C ALA A 254 5.68 15.26 -0.50
N SER A 255 4.42 15.61 -0.76
CA SER A 255 3.85 16.93 -0.51
C SER A 255 2.34 16.83 -0.33
N VAL A 256 1.69 17.96 -0.01
CA VAL A 256 0.23 18.05 0.02
C VAL A 256 -0.41 17.66 -1.31
N TRP A 257 0.25 17.94 -2.44
CA TRP A 257 -0.26 17.64 -3.78
C TRP A 257 0.12 16.25 -4.29
N GLN A 258 1.29 15.74 -3.91
CA GLN A 258 1.82 14.46 -4.37
C GLN A 258 1.71 13.40 -3.27
N ARG A 259 0.66 12.58 -3.35
CA ARG A 259 0.20 11.69 -2.25
C ARG A 259 0.21 10.21 -2.61
N SER A 260 0.94 9.83 -3.66
CA SER A 260 1.23 8.43 -3.95
C SER A 260 1.94 7.76 -2.76
N LEU A 261 1.67 6.47 -2.55
CA LEU A 261 2.18 5.72 -1.39
C LEU A 261 3.32 4.75 -1.74
N TYR A 262 3.52 4.41 -3.01
CA TYR A 262 4.53 3.46 -3.45
C TYR A 262 5.67 4.17 -4.21
N ASN A 263 6.51 4.90 -3.49
CA ASN A 263 7.45 5.84 -4.11
C ASN A 263 8.89 5.34 -4.17
N VAL A 264 9.67 6.01 -5.01
CA VAL A 264 11.15 6.07 -4.92
C VAL A 264 11.51 7.51 -4.58
N ASP A 265 12.22 7.69 -3.47
CA ASP A 265 12.62 9.02 -3.00
C ASP A 265 13.67 9.65 -3.92
N GLY A 266 13.64 10.98 -4.03
CA GLY A 266 14.61 11.75 -4.80
C GLY A 266 14.31 11.88 -6.30
N LEU A 267 13.24 11.25 -6.81
CA LEU A 267 12.77 11.51 -8.17
C LEU A 267 12.25 12.94 -8.31
N LYS A 268 12.63 13.63 -9.39
CA LYS A 268 12.14 14.96 -9.73
C LYS A 268 10.60 14.99 -9.72
N ALA A 269 10.02 15.90 -8.95
CA ALA A 269 8.58 16.01 -8.78
C ALA A 269 8.07 17.34 -9.35
N GLN A 270 7.27 17.27 -10.41
CA GLN A 270 6.54 18.41 -10.96
C GLN A 270 5.26 17.91 -11.65
N PRO A 271 4.16 18.67 -11.61
CA PRO A 271 2.86 18.20 -12.11
C PRO A 271 2.85 18.01 -13.63
N TRP A 272 3.45 18.93 -14.39
CA TRP A 272 3.47 18.90 -15.85
C TRP A 272 4.89 18.72 -16.39
N TRP A 273 5.00 17.99 -17.48
CA TRP A 273 6.26 17.69 -18.13
C TRP A 273 6.20 18.00 -19.61
N THR A 274 7.30 18.50 -20.15
CA THR A 274 7.50 18.62 -21.59
C THR A 274 8.15 17.34 -22.14
N PRO A 275 7.98 17.02 -23.43
CA PRO A 275 8.65 15.87 -24.05
C PRO A 275 10.17 15.87 -23.86
N ARG A 276 10.79 17.06 -23.88
CA ARG A 276 12.24 17.21 -23.69
C ARG A 276 12.68 16.88 -22.26
N GLU A 277 11.94 17.32 -21.25
CA GLU A 277 12.27 17.01 -19.85
C GLU A 277 12.18 15.52 -19.54
N THR A 278 11.28 14.79 -20.22
CA THR A 278 11.20 13.33 -20.05
C THR A 278 12.32 12.56 -20.74
N GLY A 279 13.00 13.16 -21.74
CA GLY A 279 13.93 12.45 -22.63
C GLY A 279 13.25 11.51 -23.65
N TYR A 280 11.97 11.14 -23.49
CA TYR A 280 11.22 10.21 -24.35
C TYR A 280 10.70 10.86 -25.65
N THR A 281 11.53 11.70 -26.28
CA THR A 281 11.11 12.49 -27.44
C THR A 281 10.74 11.63 -28.66
N GLU A 282 11.38 10.47 -28.85
CA GLU A 282 11.05 9.58 -29.97
C GLU A 282 9.71 8.85 -29.77
N LEU A 283 9.37 8.46 -28.54
CA LEU A 283 8.04 7.93 -28.23
C LEU A 283 6.97 8.98 -28.51
N VAL A 284 7.15 10.21 -28.03
CA VAL A 284 6.21 11.31 -28.28
C VAL A 284 6.06 11.59 -29.77
N LYS A 285 7.16 11.72 -30.53
CA LYS A 285 7.12 11.91 -31.99
C LYS A 285 6.39 10.76 -32.68
N SER A 286 6.62 9.52 -32.25
CA SER A 286 5.97 8.34 -32.80
C SER A 286 4.46 8.37 -32.58
N LEU A 287 4.02 8.69 -31.36
CA LEU A 287 2.61 8.85 -31.00
C LEU A 287 1.95 9.98 -31.83
N GLU A 288 2.56 11.17 -31.86
CA GLU A 288 2.00 12.32 -32.57
C GLU A 288 2.03 12.15 -34.10
N ARG A 289 3.01 11.45 -34.68
CA ARG A 289 3.04 11.20 -36.14
C ARG A 289 2.00 10.17 -36.59
N ASN A 290 1.72 9.19 -35.73
CA ASN A 290 0.83 8.06 -36.04
C ASN A 290 -0.55 8.18 -35.38
N TRP A 291 -0.89 9.35 -34.83
CA TRP A 291 -2.08 9.52 -34.00
C TRP A 291 -3.40 9.13 -34.68
N LYS A 292 -3.52 9.36 -35.99
CA LYS A 292 -4.71 8.97 -36.77
C LYS A 292 -4.87 7.45 -36.82
N LEU A 293 -3.77 6.72 -37.03
CA LEU A 293 -3.77 5.25 -37.01
C LEU A 293 -4.22 4.73 -35.63
N ILE A 294 -3.70 5.32 -34.56
CA ILE A 294 -4.07 4.96 -33.18
C ILE A 294 -5.55 5.25 -32.95
N ARG A 295 -6.02 6.45 -33.34
CA ARG A 295 -7.43 6.84 -33.25
C ARG A 295 -8.33 5.85 -33.98
N ASP A 296 -8.01 5.55 -35.23
CA ASP A 296 -8.88 4.77 -36.12
C ASP A 296 -9.02 3.32 -35.61
N GLU A 297 -7.98 2.71 -35.03
CA GLU A 297 -8.09 1.40 -34.36
C GLU A 297 -8.94 1.47 -33.08
N GLY A 298 -8.77 2.51 -32.26
CA GLY A 298 -9.61 2.75 -31.09
C GLY A 298 -11.10 2.91 -31.44
N LEU A 299 -11.41 3.70 -32.47
CA LEU A 299 -12.77 3.88 -32.99
C LEU A 299 -13.35 2.58 -33.57
N ALA A 300 -12.54 1.82 -34.33
CA ALA A 300 -12.99 0.53 -34.87
C ALA A 300 -13.39 -0.46 -33.77
N VAL A 301 -12.67 -0.48 -32.64
CA VAL A 301 -13.03 -1.27 -31.46
C VAL A 301 -14.31 -0.75 -30.81
N MET A 302 -14.48 0.57 -30.70
CA MET A 302 -15.72 1.16 -30.19
C MET A 302 -16.94 0.83 -31.05
N ASP A 303 -16.79 0.65 -32.35
CA ASP A 303 -17.93 0.33 -33.23
C ASP A 303 -18.25 -1.16 -33.24
N LYS A 304 -17.22 -2.01 -33.34
CA LYS A 304 -17.38 -3.45 -33.65
C LYS A 304 -17.19 -4.37 -32.46
N ALA A 305 -16.56 -3.90 -31.39
CA ALA A 305 -16.15 -4.72 -30.25
C ALA A 305 -16.30 -3.96 -28.91
N LYS A 306 -17.45 -3.29 -28.71
CA LYS A 306 -17.74 -2.48 -27.51
C LYS A 306 -17.44 -3.18 -26.19
N GLY A 307 -17.59 -4.50 -26.13
CA GLY A 307 -17.29 -5.31 -24.93
C GLY A 307 -15.82 -5.31 -24.50
N LEU A 308 -14.89 -4.79 -25.32
CA LEU A 308 -13.48 -4.60 -24.95
C LEU A 308 -13.24 -3.29 -24.17
N PHE A 309 -14.15 -2.31 -24.27
CA PHE A 309 -14.17 -1.16 -23.39
C PHE A 309 -14.86 -1.54 -22.08
N LEU A 310 -14.07 -1.64 -21.02
CA LEU A 310 -14.57 -1.95 -19.69
C LEU A 310 -14.81 -0.64 -18.93
N PRO A 311 -15.91 -0.52 -18.17
CA PRO A 311 -16.10 0.60 -17.27
C PRO A 311 -14.91 0.73 -16.33
N GLU A 312 -14.53 1.98 -16.01
CA GLU A 312 -13.60 2.22 -14.92
C GLU A 312 -14.20 1.78 -13.57
N ASP A 313 -13.42 1.13 -12.71
CA ASP A 313 -13.88 0.38 -11.53
C ASP A 313 -13.19 0.76 -10.21
N GLU A 314 -12.29 1.75 -10.18
CA GLU A 314 -11.59 2.21 -8.97
C GLU A 314 -12.40 3.24 -8.13
N ASN A 315 -13.69 3.41 -8.44
CA ASN A 315 -14.61 4.34 -7.75
C ASN A 315 -14.11 5.80 -7.78
N LEU A 316 -13.59 6.24 -8.93
CA LEU A 316 -13.05 7.59 -9.12
C LEU A 316 -14.07 8.57 -9.71
N ARG A 317 -15.16 8.07 -10.30
CA ARG A 317 -16.21 8.89 -10.92
C ARG A 317 -17.19 9.43 -9.89
N GLU A 318 -17.51 10.72 -9.99
CA GLU A 318 -18.70 11.29 -9.34
C GLU A 318 -19.96 10.88 -10.11
N LYS A 319 -19.92 11.06 -11.43
CA LYS A 319 -21.04 10.90 -12.36
C LYS A 319 -20.52 10.72 -13.78
N GLY A 320 -21.42 10.29 -14.69
CA GLY A 320 -21.16 10.11 -16.11
C GLY A 320 -20.47 8.79 -16.45
N ASP A 321 -20.18 8.61 -17.73
CA ASP A 321 -19.67 7.35 -18.29
C ASP A 321 -18.19 7.49 -18.70
N TRP A 322 -17.35 6.64 -18.10
CA TRP A 322 -15.94 6.53 -18.44
C TRP A 322 -15.52 5.06 -18.52
N SER A 323 -14.99 4.69 -19.68
CA SER A 323 -14.52 3.33 -19.98
C SER A 323 -13.10 3.33 -20.54
N GLN A 324 -12.45 2.18 -20.45
CA GLN A 324 -11.06 1.98 -20.88
C GLN A 324 -10.88 0.68 -21.65
N PHE A 325 -9.97 0.68 -22.62
CA PHE A 325 -9.57 -0.49 -23.39
C PHE A 325 -8.06 -0.67 -23.31
N THR A 326 -7.62 -1.65 -22.52
CA THR A 326 -6.23 -1.80 -22.08
C THR A 326 -5.44 -2.77 -22.94
N LEU A 327 -4.33 -2.29 -23.50
CA LEU A 327 -3.39 -3.05 -24.33
C LEU A 327 -2.22 -3.61 -23.51
N TRP A 328 -1.70 -2.85 -22.55
CA TRP A 328 -0.68 -3.29 -21.58
C TRP A 328 -1.10 -2.94 -20.17
N GLN A 329 -0.79 -3.82 -19.22
CA GLN A 329 -0.91 -3.58 -17.79
C GLN A 329 0.23 -4.26 -17.06
N GLN A 330 0.86 -3.55 -16.12
CA GLN A 330 2.00 -4.07 -15.35
C GLN A 330 3.12 -4.64 -16.25
N GLY A 331 3.36 -3.98 -17.39
CA GLY A 331 4.37 -4.37 -18.38
C GLY A 331 4.05 -5.67 -19.14
N ARG A 332 2.81 -6.17 -19.06
CA ARG A 332 2.35 -7.37 -19.76
C ARG A 332 1.40 -6.99 -20.88
N LYS A 333 1.67 -7.49 -22.08
CA LYS A 333 0.83 -7.31 -23.27
C LYS A 333 -0.44 -8.15 -23.15
N ASN A 334 -1.59 -7.55 -23.44
CA ASN A 334 -2.84 -8.27 -23.60
C ASN A 334 -3.00 -8.66 -25.08
N GLU A 335 -2.66 -9.91 -25.40
CA GLU A 335 -2.68 -10.41 -26.78
C GLU A 335 -4.07 -10.34 -27.42
N ASN A 336 -5.13 -10.56 -26.65
CA ASN A 336 -6.50 -10.47 -27.17
C ASN A 336 -6.90 -9.02 -27.46
N ALA A 337 -6.54 -8.09 -26.58
CA ALA A 337 -6.76 -6.66 -26.82
C ALA A 337 -5.97 -6.17 -28.04
N CYS A 338 -4.70 -6.59 -28.17
CA CYS A 338 -3.87 -6.21 -29.31
C CYS A 338 -4.39 -6.70 -30.67
N LYS A 339 -5.26 -7.73 -30.73
CA LYS A 339 -5.96 -8.08 -31.98
C LYS A 339 -6.92 -6.99 -32.45
N GLY A 340 -7.46 -6.19 -31.54
CA GLY A 340 -8.33 -5.04 -31.85
C GLY A 340 -7.57 -3.79 -32.26
N ALA A 341 -6.30 -3.64 -31.85
CA ALA A 341 -5.42 -2.53 -32.22
C ALA A 341 -4.01 -3.01 -32.65
N PRO A 342 -3.91 -3.85 -33.69
CA PRO A 342 -2.66 -4.56 -34.01
C PRO A 342 -1.54 -3.62 -34.46
N LYS A 343 -1.84 -2.57 -35.23
CA LYS A 343 -0.82 -1.63 -35.70
C LYS A 343 -0.33 -0.74 -34.55
N THR A 344 -1.23 -0.32 -33.68
CA THR A 344 -0.89 0.42 -32.45
C THR A 344 0.02 -0.42 -31.56
N CYS A 345 -0.30 -1.69 -31.33
CA CYS A 345 0.54 -2.57 -30.53
C CYS A 345 1.92 -2.80 -31.17
N SER A 346 1.98 -3.03 -32.48
CA SER A 346 3.25 -3.19 -33.22
C SER A 346 4.11 -1.92 -33.18
N LEU A 347 3.49 -0.74 -33.18
CA LEU A 347 4.18 0.53 -33.00
C LEU A 347 4.83 0.62 -31.60
N LEU A 348 4.08 0.24 -30.57
CA LEU A 348 4.49 0.35 -29.17
C LEU A 348 5.55 -0.67 -28.74
N ASP A 349 5.60 -1.85 -29.38
CA ASP A 349 6.61 -2.88 -29.10
C ASP A 349 8.06 -2.35 -29.20
N LYS A 350 8.26 -1.23 -29.90
CA LYS A 350 9.57 -0.55 -30.08
C LYS A 350 10.02 0.26 -28.86
N PHE A 351 9.15 0.50 -27.87
CA PHE A 351 9.37 1.45 -26.77
C PHE A 351 9.31 0.75 -25.39
N PRO A 352 10.40 0.11 -24.94
CA PRO A 352 10.44 -0.61 -23.67
C PRO A 352 10.25 0.30 -22.44
N GLU A 353 10.46 1.61 -22.57
CA GLU A 353 10.16 2.60 -21.54
C GLU A 353 8.68 2.64 -21.14
N THR A 354 7.77 2.24 -22.03
CA THR A 354 6.33 2.12 -21.76
C THR A 354 5.87 0.66 -21.70
N THR A 355 6.25 -0.19 -22.67
CA THR A 355 5.79 -1.59 -22.70
C THR A 355 6.38 -2.42 -21.56
N GLY A 356 7.55 -2.02 -21.05
CA GLY A 356 8.17 -2.59 -19.85
C GLY A 356 7.82 -1.85 -18.55
N CYS A 357 6.91 -0.86 -18.59
CA CYS A 357 6.49 -0.11 -17.40
C CYS A 357 5.58 -0.96 -16.51
N ARG A 358 6.18 -1.66 -15.54
CA ARG A 358 5.48 -2.59 -14.63
C ARG A 358 4.58 -1.92 -13.59
N ARG A 359 4.64 -0.59 -13.50
CA ARG A 359 3.79 0.24 -12.65
C ARG A 359 2.83 1.11 -13.46
N GLY A 360 2.71 0.85 -14.75
CA GLY A 360 1.92 1.63 -15.68
C GLY A 360 1.03 0.76 -16.57
N GLN A 361 0.26 1.44 -17.39
CA GLN A 361 -0.66 0.86 -18.35
C GLN A 361 -0.54 1.58 -19.70
N ILE A 362 -0.95 0.89 -20.77
CA ILE A 362 -1.19 1.50 -22.08
C ILE A 362 -2.63 1.18 -22.47
N LYS A 363 -3.46 2.21 -22.62
CA LYS A 363 -4.90 2.04 -22.78
C LYS A 363 -5.58 3.19 -23.52
N TYR A 364 -6.62 2.87 -24.28
CA TYR A 364 -7.59 3.86 -24.72
C TYR A 364 -8.50 4.24 -23.57
N SER A 365 -8.91 5.51 -23.50
CA SER A 365 -9.78 6.04 -22.45
C SER A 365 -10.84 6.95 -23.06
N ILE A 366 -12.10 6.50 -22.99
CA ILE A 366 -13.25 7.22 -23.52
C ILE A 366 -14.08 7.80 -22.39
N MET A 367 -14.44 9.07 -22.51
CA MET A 367 -15.27 9.77 -21.53
C MET A 367 -16.41 10.51 -22.23
N HIS A 368 -17.63 10.32 -21.74
CA HIS A 368 -18.85 10.88 -22.31
C HIS A 368 -19.26 12.19 -21.62
N PRO A 369 -20.14 12.99 -22.26
CA PRO A 369 -20.73 14.19 -21.66
C PRO A 369 -21.28 13.99 -20.24
N GLY A 370 -21.14 15.01 -19.40
CA GLY A 370 -21.60 15.00 -18.01
C GLY A 370 -20.74 14.16 -17.07
N THR A 371 -19.52 13.80 -17.47
CA THR A 371 -18.60 13.04 -16.63
C THR A 371 -17.73 13.96 -15.79
N HIS A 372 -17.67 13.66 -14.49
CA HIS A 372 -16.71 14.27 -13.57
C HIS A 372 -15.98 13.17 -12.80
N VAL A 373 -14.65 13.25 -12.82
CA VAL A 373 -13.77 12.35 -12.05
C VAL A 373 -13.25 13.15 -10.86
N TRP A 374 -13.46 12.62 -9.65
CA TRP A 374 -13.02 13.24 -8.40
C TRP A 374 -11.52 13.58 -8.40
N PRO A 375 -11.08 14.58 -7.61
CA PRO A 375 -9.67 14.75 -7.31
C PRO A 375 -9.07 13.45 -6.77
N HIS A 376 -8.03 12.94 -7.41
CA HIS A 376 -7.37 11.70 -7.01
C HIS A 376 -5.88 11.74 -7.34
N THR A 377 -5.13 10.76 -6.83
CA THR A 377 -3.72 10.56 -7.16
C THR A 377 -3.48 9.12 -7.59
N GLY A 378 -2.56 8.93 -8.52
CA GLY A 378 -2.00 7.63 -8.83
C GLY A 378 -1.24 7.03 -7.64
N PRO A 379 -1.03 5.71 -7.62
CA PRO A 379 -0.45 5.02 -6.47
C PRO A 379 1.06 5.22 -6.31
N THR A 380 1.77 5.76 -7.31
CA THR A 380 3.25 5.73 -7.40
C THR A 380 3.81 6.95 -8.12
N ASN A 381 4.92 7.54 -7.62
CA ASN A 381 5.69 8.57 -8.33
C ASN A 381 6.65 8.00 -9.41
N CYS A 382 6.75 6.68 -9.52
CA CYS A 382 7.68 6.00 -10.42
C CYS A 382 7.24 5.99 -11.90
N ARG A 383 6.15 6.66 -12.26
CA ARG A 383 5.66 6.74 -13.64
C ARG A 383 5.30 8.17 -14.00
N LEU A 384 5.43 8.49 -15.28
CA LEU A 384 4.79 9.66 -15.88
C LEU A 384 3.71 9.18 -16.84
N ARG A 385 2.64 9.95 -16.96
CA ARG A 385 1.48 9.62 -17.79
C ARG A 385 1.41 10.53 -18.99
N MET A 386 1.50 9.94 -20.18
CA MET A 386 1.26 10.62 -21.45
C MET A 386 -0.20 10.46 -21.86
N HIS A 387 -0.83 11.54 -22.29
CA HIS A 387 -2.16 11.55 -22.90
C HIS A 387 -2.06 12.08 -24.33
N LEU A 388 -2.22 11.21 -25.32
CA LEU A 388 -2.39 11.60 -26.73
C LEU A 388 -3.88 11.87 -27.02
N GLY A 389 -4.22 13.06 -27.50
CA GLY A 389 -5.57 13.37 -27.94
C GLY A 389 -5.94 12.64 -29.24
N LEU A 390 -7.08 11.94 -29.26
CA LEU A 390 -7.54 11.19 -30.44
C LEU A 390 -8.82 11.78 -31.05
N VAL A 391 -9.84 11.99 -30.23
CA VAL A 391 -11.08 12.69 -30.60
C VAL A 391 -11.41 13.63 -29.46
N ILE A 392 -11.20 14.94 -29.68
CA ILE A 392 -11.34 15.96 -28.65
C ILE A 392 -12.39 16.98 -29.07
N PRO A 393 -13.54 17.07 -28.36
CA PRO A 393 -14.48 18.15 -28.57
C PRO A 393 -13.81 19.53 -28.40
N LYS A 394 -14.22 20.52 -29.22
CA LYS A 394 -13.59 21.86 -29.23
C LYS A 394 -13.59 22.54 -27.86
N GLU A 395 -14.61 22.29 -27.05
CA GLU A 395 -14.80 22.87 -25.72
C GLU A 395 -15.34 21.81 -24.75
N GLY A 396 -15.29 22.10 -23.45
CA GLY A 396 -15.90 21.26 -22.41
C GLY A 396 -15.02 20.13 -21.85
N CYS A 397 -13.86 19.83 -22.45
CA CYS A 397 -12.95 18.80 -21.94
C CYS A 397 -11.69 19.42 -21.31
N LYS A 398 -11.46 19.19 -20.02
CA LYS A 398 -10.26 19.70 -19.31
C LYS A 398 -9.77 18.74 -18.23
N ILE A 399 -8.48 18.86 -17.91
CA ILE A 399 -7.81 18.14 -16.81
C ILE A 399 -7.01 19.13 -15.97
N ARG A 400 -7.18 19.06 -14.66
CA ARG A 400 -6.35 19.76 -13.68
C ARG A 400 -5.31 18.80 -13.12
N CYS A 401 -4.07 19.24 -12.96
CA CYS A 401 -3.03 18.56 -12.19
C CYS A 401 -2.38 19.60 -11.28
N ALA A 402 -2.41 19.36 -9.97
CA ALA A 402 -2.12 20.35 -8.94
C ALA A 402 -2.92 21.65 -9.16
N ASN A 403 -2.24 22.77 -9.36
CA ASN A 403 -2.80 24.11 -9.54
C ASN A 403 -3.00 24.51 -11.02
N GLU A 404 -2.58 23.68 -11.98
CA GLU A 404 -2.62 24.00 -13.41
C GLU A 404 -3.68 23.16 -14.13
N THR A 405 -4.51 23.81 -14.94
CA THR A 405 -5.54 23.16 -15.78
C THR A 405 -5.16 23.26 -17.25
N LYS A 406 -5.25 22.15 -17.98
CA LYS A 406 -4.96 22.07 -19.42
C LYS A 406 -6.08 21.36 -20.17
N THR A 407 -6.10 21.56 -21.48
CA THR A 407 -6.98 20.89 -22.43
C THR A 407 -6.16 19.97 -23.33
N TRP A 408 -6.79 18.92 -23.85
CA TRP A 408 -6.16 18.08 -24.88
C TRP A 408 -6.30 18.71 -26.26
N GLU A 409 -5.42 18.32 -27.17
CA GLU A 409 -5.50 18.64 -28.60
C GLU A 409 -5.35 17.35 -29.40
N GLU A 410 -6.10 17.21 -30.50
CA GLU A 410 -5.98 16.04 -31.36
C GLU A 410 -4.57 15.93 -31.96
N GLY A 411 -3.98 14.74 -31.86
CA GLY A 411 -2.63 14.47 -32.34
C GLY A 411 -1.52 15.06 -31.49
N LYS A 412 -1.81 15.62 -30.30
CA LYS A 412 -0.83 16.17 -29.37
C LYS A 412 -0.77 15.39 -28.06
N VAL A 413 0.44 15.33 -27.51
CA VAL A 413 0.70 14.67 -26.22
C VAL A 413 0.77 15.69 -25.09
N LEU A 414 -0.07 15.50 -24.06
CA LEU A 414 0.15 16.05 -22.73
C LEU A 414 0.92 15.06 -21.88
N ILE A 415 1.81 15.54 -21.01
CA ILE A 415 2.54 14.70 -20.05
C ILE A 415 2.41 15.29 -18.66
N PHE A 416 1.96 14.48 -17.72
CA PHE A 416 1.85 14.86 -16.32
C PHE A 416 2.27 13.71 -15.41
N ASP A 417 2.67 14.06 -14.19
CA ASP A 417 2.89 13.09 -13.13
C ASP A 417 1.55 12.85 -12.42
N ASP A 418 0.96 11.66 -12.63
CA ASP A 418 -0.35 11.33 -12.06
C ASP A 418 -0.29 11.04 -10.56
N SER A 419 0.90 10.99 -9.95
CA SER A 419 1.03 10.95 -8.47
C SER A 419 0.66 12.27 -7.80
N PHE A 420 0.61 13.37 -8.55
CA PHE A 420 0.00 14.61 -8.12
C PHE A 420 -1.52 14.53 -8.21
N GLU A 421 -2.20 15.27 -7.35
CA GLU A 421 -3.66 15.37 -7.39
C GLU A 421 -4.11 15.89 -8.76
N HIS A 422 -4.99 15.14 -9.39
CA HIS A 422 -5.58 15.51 -10.66
C HIS A 422 -7.08 15.23 -10.71
N GLU A 423 -7.78 15.98 -11.55
CA GLU A 423 -9.24 16.03 -11.64
C GLU A 423 -9.64 16.27 -13.09
N VAL A 424 -10.76 15.68 -13.53
CA VAL A 424 -11.14 15.66 -14.95
C VAL A 424 -12.62 15.99 -15.12
N TRP A 425 -12.92 16.84 -16.11
CA TRP A 425 -14.28 17.20 -16.51
C TRP A 425 -14.49 16.96 -18.00
N GLN A 426 -15.70 16.48 -18.31
CA GLN A 426 -16.21 16.28 -19.65
C GLN A 426 -17.63 16.87 -19.72
N ASP A 427 -17.69 18.16 -20.07
CA ASP A 427 -18.91 18.96 -20.22
C ASP A 427 -19.22 19.26 -21.70
N ALA A 428 -18.59 18.52 -22.62
CA ALA A 428 -18.80 18.67 -24.05
C ALA A 428 -20.12 18.03 -24.52
N ALA A 429 -20.52 18.27 -25.77
CA ALA A 429 -21.71 17.66 -26.36
C ALA A 429 -21.48 16.26 -26.97
N SER A 430 -20.22 15.83 -27.12
CA SER A 430 -19.84 14.54 -27.71
C SER A 430 -18.75 13.85 -26.88
N PHE A 431 -18.49 12.57 -27.15
CA PHE A 431 -17.46 11.82 -26.42
C PHE A 431 -16.05 12.41 -26.64
N ARG A 432 -15.16 12.15 -25.67
CA ARG A 432 -13.73 12.45 -25.72
C ARG A 432 -12.94 11.15 -25.66
N LEU A 433 -12.13 10.89 -26.68
CA LEU A 433 -11.23 9.74 -26.74
C LEU A 433 -9.77 10.21 -26.64
N ILE A 434 -9.03 9.61 -25.71
CA ILE A 434 -7.58 9.79 -25.56
C ILE A 434 -6.88 8.43 -25.52
N PHE A 435 -5.59 8.44 -25.80
CA PHE A 435 -4.71 7.30 -25.62
C PHE A 435 -3.72 7.58 -24.48
N ILE A 436 -3.78 6.74 -23.45
CA ILE A 436 -2.95 6.85 -22.24
C ILE A 436 -1.75 5.92 -22.41
N VAL A 437 -0.55 6.46 -22.24
CA VAL A 437 0.72 5.73 -22.33
C VAL A 437 1.56 6.08 -21.10
N ASP A 438 1.63 5.16 -20.15
CA ASP A 438 2.48 5.33 -18.96
C ASP A 438 3.92 4.95 -19.29
N VAL A 439 4.89 5.77 -18.86
CA VAL A 439 6.32 5.51 -18.96
C VAL A 439 6.94 5.44 -17.58
N TRP A 440 8.07 4.75 -17.45
CA TRP A 440 8.91 4.88 -16.26
C TRP A 440 9.30 6.35 -16.02
N HIS A 441 9.38 6.76 -14.76
CA HIS A 441 9.99 8.06 -14.43
C HIS A 441 11.43 8.10 -14.99
N PRO A 442 11.84 9.17 -15.70
CA PRO A 442 13.08 9.18 -16.49
C PRO A 442 14.34 8.94 -15.66
N GLU A 443 14.35 9.42 -14.41
CA GLU A 443 15.49 9.27 -13.49
C GLU A 443 15.61 7.87 -12.86
N LEU A 444 14.62 6.99 -13.03
CA LEU A 444 14.76 5.61 -12.56
C LEU A 444 15.85 4.90 -13.35
N THR A 445 16.80 4.32 -12.63
CA THR A 445 17.87 3.52 -13.21
C THR A 445 17.32 2.23 -13.84
N PRO A 446 18.04 1.63 -14.83
CA PRO A 446 17.66 0.33 -15.39
C PRO A 446 17.49 -0.76 -14.33
N GLN A 447 18.27 -0.73 -13.25
CA GLN A 447 18.15 -1.70 -12.16
C GLN A 447 16.85 -1.53 -11.37
N GLN A 448 16.48 -0.29 -11.02
CA GLN A 448 15.21 -0.01 -10.34
C GLN A 448 14.01 -0.42 -11.20
N ARG A 449 14.03 -0.10 -12.50
CA ARG A 449 12.98 -0.50 -13.46
C ARG A 449 12.80 -2.02 -13.52
N ARG A 450 13.85 -2.82 -13.28
CA ARG A 450 13.79 -4.28 -13.22
C ARG A 450 13.38 -4.84 -11.85
N SER A 451 13.73 -4.19 -10.74
CA SER A 451 13.55 -4.74 -9.39
C SER A 451 12.30 -4.27 -8.65
N LEU A 452 11.79 -3.06 -8.95
CA LEU A 452 10.61 -2.52 -8.27
C LEU A 452 9.40 -3.46 -8.43
N PRO A 453 8.59 -3.75 -7.42
CA PRO A 453 7.39 -4.56 -7.61
C PRO A 453 6.41 -3.87 -8.56
N ALA A 454 5.65 -4.67 -9.30
CA ALA A 454 4.53 -4.19 -10.10
C ALA A 454 3.43 -3.61 -9.19
N ILE A 455 2.67 -2.67 -9.75
CA ILE A 455 1.46 -2.04 -9.19
C ILE A 455 0.47 -2.02 -10.34
#